data_AF-A0A257J379-F1
#
_entry.id   AF-A0A257J379-F1
#
_cell.length_a   1.000
_cell.length_b   1.000
_cell.length_c   1.000
_cell.angle_alpha   90.00
_cell.angle_beta   90.00
_cell.angle_gamma   90.00
#
_symmetry.space_group_name_H-M   'P 1'
#
loop_
_entity.id
_entity.type
_entity.pdbx_description
1 polymer ?
#
loop_
_entity_poly.entity_id
_entity_poly.type
_entity_poly.pdbx_seq_one_letter_code
_entity_poly.pdbx_strand_id
1 'polypeptide(L)'
;MTFEPLRRPEITTNVTRGAARLLAHLGYAALTEVKLPNGRRADLMALSGKGELLIVEVKSSVEDYRVDRKWPEYAPYCDRFAFAVAPEFPQDLLPEGPGLMVCDGFGGAVLREAPIEALAGARRKALLIGFARLAALRSAGIVAVELEA
;
A
#
# COMPACT_ATOMS: atom_id res chain seq x y z
N MET A 1 19.14 -27.93 -12.17
CA MET A 1 17.89 -27.30 -11.72
C MET A 1 18.01 -25.83 -12.07
N THR A 2 17.42 -25.40 -13.19
CA THR A 2 17.47 -24.00 -13.63
C THR A 2 16.43 -23.22 -12.84
N PHE A 3 16.87 -22.22 -12.08
CA PHE A 3 15.98 -21.23 -11.47
C PHE A 3 15.42 -20.37 -12.60
N GLU A 4 14.12 -20.45 -12.83
CA GLU A 4 13.42 -19.56 -13.75
C GLU A 4 13.08 -18.26 -12.98
N PRO A 5 13.44 -17.08 -13.50
CA PRO A 5 13.19 -15.83 -12.80
C PRO A 5 11.67 -15.56 -12.73
N LEU A 6 11.21 -15.04 -11.58
CA LEU A 6 9.81 -14.66 -11.40
C LEU A 6 9.38 -13.62 -12.43
N ARG A 7 8.16 -13.76 -12.93
CA ARG A 7 7.53 -12.81 -13.84
C ARG A 7 6.93 -11.65 -13.05
N ARG A 8 6.77 -10.49 -13.68
CA ARG A 8 6.24 -9.27 -13.04
C ARG A 8 4.94 -9.48 -12.25
N PRO A 9 3.91 -10.22 -12.74
CA PRO A 9 2.70 -10.45 -11.96
C PRO A 9 2.93 -11.27 -10.68
N GLU A 10 3.88 -12.20 -10.72
CA GLU A 10 4.28 -13.02 -9.56
C GLU A 10 5.04 -12.17 -8.56
N ILE A 11 5.93 -11.29 -9.03
CA ILE A 11 6.61 -10.29 -8.19
C ILE A 11 5.58 -9.38 -7.52
N THR A 12 4.65 -8.77 -8.27
CA THR A 12 3.58 -7.94 -7.70
C THR A 12 2.82 -8.71 -6.62
N THR A 13 2.34 -9.92 -6.93
CA THR A 13 1.58 -10.75 -5.98
C THR A 13 2.38 -11.04 -4.70
N ASN A 14 3.66 -11.37 -4.85
CA ASN A 14 4.54 -11.67 -3.74
C ASN A 14 4.79 -10.42 -2.87
N VAL A 15 5.20 -9.30 -3.47
CA VAL A 15 5.47 -8.05 -2.75
C VAL A 15 4.22 -7.54 -2.03
N THR A 16 3.06 -7.55 -2.69
CA THR A 16 1.78 -7.17 -2.05
C THR A 16 1.47 -8.04 -0.84
N ARG A 17 1.66 -9.36 -0.96
CA ARG A 17 1.44 -10.30 0.14
C ARG A 17 2.42 -10.07 1.30
N GLY A 18 3.70 -9.89 1.01
CA GLY A 18 4.73 -9.61 2.01
C GLY A 18 4.47 -8.31 2.74
N ALA A 19 4.14 -7.25 2.00
CA ALA A 19 3.79 -5.96 2.56
C ALA A 19 2.56 -6.06 3.48
N ALA A 20 1.50 -6.75 3.06
CA ALA A 20 0.32 -6.97 3.91
C ALA A 20 0.66 -7.73 5.21
N ARG A 21 1.55 -8.73 5.16
CA ARG A 21 2.02 -9.46 6.35
C ARG A 21 2.90 -8.62 7.26
N LEU A 22 3.82 -7.85 6.68
CA LEU A 22 4.65 -6.91 7.43
C LEU A 22 3.78 -5.87 8.14
N LEU A 23 2.80 -5.29 7.45
CA LEU A 23 1.84 -4.36 8.02
C LEU A 23 1.09 -4.97 9.22
N ALA A 24 0.62 -6.22 9.09
CA ALA A 24 -0.01 -6.94 10.20
C ALA A 24 0.95 -7.11 11.40
N HIS A 25 2.22 -7.44 11.15
CA HIS A 25 3.24 -7.53 12.21
C HIS A 25 3.49 -6.18 12.89
N LEU A 26 3.41 -5.07 12.14
CA LEU A 26 3.54 -3.71 12.64
C LEU A 26 2.25 -3.17 13.31
N GLY A 27 1.20 -3.98 13.43
CA GLY A 27 -0.05 -3.60 14.09
C GLY A 27 -1.03 -2.83 13.20
N TYR A 28 -0.90 -2.95 11.87
CA TYR A 28 -1.85 -2.41 10.90
C TYR A 28 -2.78 -3.51 10.36
N ALA A 29 -4.03 -3.17 10.08
CA ALA A 29 -4.92 -3.97 9.25
C ALA A 29 -4.94 -3.41 7.82
N ALA A 30 -4.70 -4.24 6.80
CA ALA A 30 -4.59 -3.79 5.42
C ALA A 30 -5.72 -4.31 4.51
N LEU A 31 -6.18 -3.45 3.60
CA LEU A 31 -7.03 -3.80 2.46
C LEU A 31 -6.22 -3.64 1.17
N THR A 32 -6.34 -4.60 0.26
CA THR A 32 -5.72 -4.54 -1.07
C THR A 32 -6.62 -3.85 -2.09
N GLU A 33 -6.08 -3.26 -3.15
CA GLU A 33 -6.84 -2.76 -4.31
C GLU A 33 -7.99 -1.83 -3.91
N VAL A 34 -7.67 -0.72 -3.23
CA VAL A 34 -8.65 0.23 -2.71
C VAL A 34 -8.78 1.42 -3.64
N LYS A 35 -9.96 1.62 -4.23
CA LYS A 35 -10.28 2.83 -5.00
C LYS A 35 -10.53 4.00 -4.04
N LEU A 36 -9.73 5.03 -4.21
CA LEU A 36 -9.78 6.28 -3.47
C LEU A 36 -10.81 7.24 -4.09
N PRO A 37 -11.31 8.24 -3.34
CA PRO A 37 -12.29 9.21 -3.85
C PRO A 37 -11.88 10.03 -5.09
N ASN A 38 -10.58 10.11 -5.42
CA ASN A 38 -10.11 10.72 -6.68
C ASN A 38 -10.12 9.75 -7.88
N GLY A 39 -10.70 8.56 -7.73
CA GLY A 39 -10.73 7.51 -8.77
C GLY A 39 -9.40 6.79 -8.97
N ARG A 40 -8.37 7.08 -8.17
CA ARG A 40 -7.13 6.29 -8.14
C ARG A 40 -7.33 5.01 -7.36
N ARG A 41 -6.41 4.06 -7.53
CA ARG A 41 -6.42 2.78 -6.82
C ARG A 41 -5.10 2.65 -6.06
N ALA A 42 -5.18 2.59 -4.75
CA ALA A 42 -4.06 2.24 -3.89
C ALA A 42 -3.92 0.71 -3.86
N ASP A 43 -2.69 0.20 -4.02
CA ASP A 43 -2.43 -1.24 -3.93
C ASP A 43 -2.73 -1.77 -2.53
N LEU A 44 -2.32 -1.04 -1.50
CA LEU A 44 -2.66 -1.29 -0.11
C LEU A 44 -3.07 0.00 0.59
N MET A 45 -4.17 -0.06 1.34
CA MET A 45 -4.52 0.93 2.36
C MET A 45 -4.55 0.23 3.71
N ALA A 46 -3.90 0.80 4.71
CA ALA A 46 -3.67 0.18 6.00
C ALA A 46 -4.10 1.09 7.16
N LEU A 47 -4.73 0.50 8.17
CA LEU A 47 -5.26 1.19 9.34
C LEU A 47 -4.52 0.72 10.60
N SER A 48 -3.90 1.65 11.33
CA SER A 48 -3.27 1.36 12.62
C SER A 48 -4.32 1.29 13.75
N GLY A 49 -3.94 0.69 14.87
CA GLY A 49 -4.75 0.70 16.10
C GLY A 49 -5.01 2.11 16.69
N LYS A 50 -4.33 3.16 16.19
CA LYS A 50 -4.52 4.56 16.60
C LYS A 50 -5.38 5.37 15.62
N GLY A 51 -5.86 4.75 14.53
CA GLY A 51 -6.63 5.47 13.50
C GLY A 51 -5.77 6.20 12.48
N GLU A 52 -4.48 5.87 12.38
CA GLU A 52 -3.60 6.38 11.32
C GLU A 52 -3.77 5.55 10.05
N LEU A 53 -3.84 6.21 8.90
CA LEU A 53 -3.97 5.61 7.59
C LEU A 53 -2.63 5.64 6.87
N LEU A 54 -2.18 4.49 6.39
CA LEU A 54 -0.98 4.33 5.57
C LEU A 54 -1.40 3.81 4.19
N ILE A 55 -0.95 4.46 3.12
CA ILE A 55 -1.04 3.91 1.77
C ILE A 55 0.33 3.33 1.40
N VAL A 56 0.33 2.10 0.89
CA VAL A 56 1.53 1.46 0.35
C VAL A 56 1.30 1.17 -1.13
N GLU A 57 2.19 1.70 -1.96
CA GLU A 57 2.20 1.48 -3.41
C GLU A 57 3.26 0.44 -3.79
N VAL A 58 2.87 -0.60 -4.51
CA VAL A 58 3.74 -1.72 -4.85
C VAL A 58 4.40 -1.45 -6.20
N LYS A 59 5.74 -1.44 -6.23
CA LYS A 59 6.50 -1.34 -7.48
C LYS A 59 7.22 -2.64 -7.77
N SER A 60 6.69 -3.41 -8.72
CA SER A 60 7.23 -4.72 -9.10
C SER A 60 8.33 -4.65 -10.16
N SER A 61 8.56 -3.47 -10.75
CA SER A 61 9.69 -3.24 -11.65
C SER A 61 10.02 -1.76 -11.80
N VAL A 62 11.23 -1.45 -12.27
CA VAL A 62 11.66 -0.07 -12.57
C VAL A 62 10.76 0.58 -13.62
N GLU A 63 10.28 -0.18 -14.59
CA GLU A 63 9.36 0.32 -15.63
C GLU A 63 8.04 0.78 -15.01
N ASP A 64 7.46 -0.05 -14.14
CA ASP A 64 6.23 0.24 -13.41
C ASP A 64 6.34 1.53 -12.59
N TYR A 65 7.45 1.73 -11.89
CA TYR A 65 7.74 2.98 -11.19
C TYR A 65 7.86 4.19 -12.13
N ARG A 66 8.54 4.06 -13.28
CA ARG A 66 8.77 5.19 -14.20
C ARG A 66 7.49 5.68 -14.89
N VAL A 67 6.55 4.78 -15.16
CA VAL A 67 5.27 5.11 -15.81
C VAL A 67 4.22 5.60 -14.82
N ASP A 68 4.23 5.07 -13.59
CA ASP A 68 3.32 5.57 -12.56
C ASP A 68 3.87 6.83 -11.88
N ARG A 69 3.42 7.98 -12.40
CA ARG A 69 3.75 9.30 -11.88
C ARG A 69 2.64 9.90 -11.01
N LYS A 70 1.61 9.11 -10.70
CA LYS A 70 0.37 9.58 -10.07
C LYS A 70 0.32 9.30 -8.57
N TRP A 71 1.28 8.55 -8.03
CA TRP A 71 1.42 8.30 -6.60
C TRP A 71 1.37 9.56 -5.70
N PRO A 72 1.82 10.77 -6.10
CA PRO A 72 1.68 11.95 -5.25
C PRO A 72 0.20 12.34 -5.00
N GLU A 73 -0.72 11.92 -5.88
CA GLU A 73 -2.15 12.15 -5.72
C GLU A 73 -2.78 11.34 -4.56
N TYR A 74 -2.01 10.45 -3.92
CA TYR A 74 -2.48 9.64 -2.79
C TYR A 74 -2.31 10.35 -1.45
N ALA A 75 -1.41 11.34 -1.36
CA ALA A 75 -1.11 12.07 -0.13
C ALA A 75 -2.37 12.62 0.60
N PRO A 76 -3.41 13.14 -0.08
CA PRO A 76 -4.63 13.61 0.60
C PRO A 76 -5.51 12.51 1.23
N TYR A 77 -5.09 11.24 1.15
CA TYR A 77 -5.86 10.05 1.53
C TYR A 77 -5.15 9.16 2.56
N CYS A 78 -4.00 9.58 3.06
CA CYS A 78 -3.25 8.86 4.11
C CYS A 78 -2.50 9.84 5.01
N ASP A 79 -2.17 9.38 6.22
CA ASP A 79 -1.20 10.06 7.10
C ASP A 79 0.24 9.76 6.72
N ARG A 80 0.46 8.60 6.09
CA ARG A 80 1.77 8.10 5.70
C ARG A 80 1.68 7.48 4.33
N PHE A 81 2.71 7.66 3.53
CA PHE A 81 2.84 7.03 2.23
C PHE A 81 4.17 6.27 2.13
N ALA A 82 4.14 5.05 1.63
CA ALA A 82 5.33 4.24 1.42
C ALA A 82 5.29 3.48 0.08
N PHE A 83 6.47 3.17 -0.46
CA PHE A 83 6.62 2.16 -1.49
C PHE A 83 6.88 0.79 -0.87
N ALA A 84 6.37 -0.27 -1.50
CA ALA A 84 6.82 -1.63 -1.28
C ALA A 84 7.43 -2.20 -2.57
N VAL A 85 8.65 -2.72 -2.47
CA VAL A 85 9.39 -3.27 -3.62
C VAL A 85 9.98 -4.63 -3.31
N ALA A 86 10.34 -5.38 -4.35
CA ALA A 86 11.08 -6.63 -4.20
C ALA A 86 12.53 -6.38 -3.78
N PRO A 87 13.22 -7.35 -3.15
CA PRO A 87 14.63 -7.21 -2.75
C PRO A 87 15.57 -6.82 -3.90
N GLU A 88 15.27 -7.24 -5.13
CA GLU A 88 16.06 -6.99 -6.32
C GLU A 88 15.78 -5.62 -6.96
N PHE A 89 14.80 -4.86 -6.47
CA PHE A 89 14.48 -3.53 -7.01
C PHE A 89 15.59 -2.52 -6.67
N PRO A 90 16.08 -1.71 -7.62
CA PRO A 90 17.11 -0.70 -7.35
C PRO A 90 16.53 0.47 -6.56
N GLN A 91 16.72 0.44 -5.24
CA GLN A 91 16.10 1.36 -4.28
C GLN A 91 16.51 2.82 -4.48
N ASP A 92 17.73 3.07 -4.99
CA ASP A 92 18.27 4.41 -5.26
C ASP A 92 17.48 5.19 -6.33
N LEU A 93 16.59 4.52 -7.07
CA LEU A 93 15.68 5.19 -8.01
C LEU A 93 14.47 5.86 -7.34
N LEU A 94 14.14 5.44 -6.12
CA LEU A 94 12.99 5.96 -5.38
C LEU A 94 13.36 7.28 -4.69
N PRO A 95 12.42 8.24 -4.59
CA PRO A 95 12.66 9.49 -3.88
C PRO A 95 12.86 9.22 -2.38
N GLU A 96 13.60 10.09 -1.69
CA GLU A 96 13.87 9.95 -0.25
C GLU A 96 12.66 10.23 0.65
N GLY A 97 11.68 11.02 0.18
CA GLY A 97 10.53 11.47 0.99
C GLY A 97 9.60 10.34 1.48
N PRO A 98 9.05 9.50 0.59
CA PRO A 98 8.17 8.39 0.98
C PRO A 98 8.88 7.33 1.85
N GLY A 99 8.11 6.61 2.66
CA GLY A 99 8.61 5.40 3.31
C GLY A 99 9.00 4.31 2.30
N LEU A 100 9.80 3.35 2.74
CA LEU A 100 10.26 2.25 1.91
C LEU A 100 10.19 0.92 2.67
N MET A 101 9.47 -0.02 2.08
CA MET A 101 9.42 -1.42 2.50
C MET A 101 10.05 -2.29 1.41
N VAL A 102 10.83 -3.29 1.83
CA VAL A 102 11.32 -4.34 0.95
C VAL A 102 10.67 -5.64 1.37
N CYS A 103 9.93 -6.25 0.45
CA CYS A 103 9.03 -7.36 0.74
C CYS A 103 9.11 -8.47 -0.31
N ASP A 104 8.84 -9.70 0.11
CA ASP A 104 8.71 -10.88 -0.73
C ASP A 104 7.40 -11.62 -0.44
N GLY A 105 7.22 -12.84 -0.96
CA GLY A 105 5.99 -13.61 -0.72
C GLY A 105 5.77 -14.05 0.74
N PHE A 106 6.76 -13.87 1.63
CA PHE A 106 6.76 -14.32 3.02
C PHE A 106 6.55 -13.18 4.00
N GLY A 107 7.17 -12.03 3.78
CA GLY A 107 7.10 -10.85 4.65
C GLY A 107 7.92 -9.70 4.09
N GLY A 108 8.61 -8.96 4.96
CA GLY A 108 9.49 -7.87 4.55
C GLY A 108 10.11 -7.13 5.73
N ALA A 109 10.77 -6.02 5.41
CA ALA A 109 11.32 -5.09 6.38
C ALA A 109 11.05 -3.64 5.96
N VAL A 110 10.87 -2.75 6.94
CA VAL A 110 10.87 -1.31 6.73
C VAL A 110 12.32 -0.84 6.69
N LEU A 111 12.75 -0.30 5.55
CA LEU A 111 14.09 0.28 5.40
C LEU A 111 14.08 1.79 5.65
N ARG A 112 12.95 2.44 5.40
CA ARG A 112 12.75 3.86 5.69
C ARG A 112 11.34 4.09 6.20
N GLU A 113 11.24 4.69 7.38
CA GLU A 113 9.96 5.10 7.94
C GLU A 113 9.31 6.18 7.08
N ALA A 114 8.01 6.05 6.83
CA ALA A 114 7.26 7.08 6.11
C ALA A 114 7.07 8.31 7.01
N PRO A 115 7.32 9.54 6.55
CA PRO A 115 7.00 10.74 7.33
C PRO A 115 5.49 10.82 7.60
N ILE A 116 5.12 11.48 8.69
CA ILE A 116 3.71 11.72 9.05
C ILE A 116 3.26 13.06 8.46
N GLU A 117 2.22 13.00 7.65
CA GLU A 117 1.47 14.14 7.15
C GLU A 117 0.01 14.00 7.59
N ALA A 118 -0.32 14.57 8.76
CA ALA A 118 -1.61 14.30 9.39
C ALA A 118 -2.81 14.73 8.53
N LEU A 119 -3.74 13.80 8.32
CA LEU A 119 -5.01 14.10 7.68
C LEU A 119 -5.86 15.04 8.53
N ALA A 120 -6.54 15.98 7.85
CA ALA A 120 -7.60 16.78 8.45
C ALA A 120 -8.68 15.88 9.07
N GLY A 121 -9.20 16.25 10.25
CA GLY A 121 -10.10 15.40 11.02
C GLY A 121 -11.36 14.93 10.26
N ALA A 122 -11.98 15.82 9.48
CA ALA A 122 -13.13 15.46 8.65
C ALA A 122 -12.78 14.42 7.57
N ARG A 123 -11.62 14.59 6.91
CA ARG A 123 -11.12 13.65 5.91
C ARG A 123 -10.80 12.30 6.53
N ARG A 124 -10.10 12.28 7.68
CA ARG A 124 -9.81 11.06 8.44
C ARG A 124 -11.09 10.31 8.77
N LYS A 125 -12.10 10.99 9.32
CA LYS A 125 -13.38 10.36 9.68
C LYS A 125 -14.04 9.68 8.47
N ALA A 126 -14.13 10.39 7.34
CA ALA A 126 -14.72 9.83 6.12
C ALA A 126 -13.95 8.59 5.64
N LEU A 127 -12.62 8.65 5.59
CA LEU A 127 -11.79 7.53 5.16
C LEU A 127 -11.85 6.32 6.11
N LEU A 128 -11.93 6.55 7.43
CA LEU A 128 -12.09 5.47 8.41
C LEU A 128 -13.44 4.76 8.24
N ILE A 129 -14.52 5.52 8.00
CA ILE A 129 -15.85 4.95 7.74
C ILE A 129 -15.82 4.13 6.44
N GLY A 130 -15.30 4.71 5.36
CA GLY A 130 -15.17 4.03 4.08
C GLY A 130 -14.32 2.75 4.18
N PHE A 131 -13.20 2.81 4.88
CA PHE A 131 -12.31 1.66 5.12
C PHE A 131 -13.04 0.55 5.87
N ALA A 132 -13.74 0.89 6.96
CA ALA A 132 -14.47 -0.08 7.77
C ALA A 132 -15.62 -0.73 6.98
N ARG A 133 -16.39 0.06 6.22
CA ARG A 133 -17.46 -0.45 5.36
C ARG A 133 -16.91 -1.38 4.28
N LEU A 134 -15.85 -0.96 3.58
CA LEU A 134 -15.20 -1.75 2.53
C LEU A 134 -14.68 -3.09 3.10
N ALA A 135 -14.04 -3.06 4.27
CA ALA A 135 -13.58 -4.27 4.95
C ALA A 135 -14.75 -5.20 5.31
N ALA A 136 -15.83 -4.67 5.88
CA ALA A 136 -17.01 -5.45 6.28
C ALA A 136 -17.71 -6.09 5.06
N LEU A 137 -17.89 -5.34 3.97
CA LEU A 137 -18.46 -5.86 2.72
C LEU A 137 -17.64 -7.02 2.16
N ARG A 138 -16.31 -6.85 2.07
CA ARG A 138 -15.41 -7.91 1.61
C ARG A 138 -15.42 -9.13 2.52
N SER A 139 -15.46 -8.94 3.84
CA SER A 139 -15.58 -10.03 4.80
C SER A 139 -16.90 -10.80 4.66
N ALA A 140 -17.97 -10.16 4.19
CA ALA A 140 -19.25 -10.79 3.86
C ALA A 140 -19.26 -11.45 2.46
N GLY A 141 -18.14 -11.45 1.73
CA GLY A 141 -18.03 -11.99 0.38
C GLY A 141 -18.54 -11.07 -0.73
N ILE A 142 -18.84 -9.80 -0.42
CA ILE A 142 -19.30 -8.82 -1.41
C ILE A 142 -18.10 -8.25 -2.14
N VAL A 143 -18.15 -8.25 -3.48
CA VAL A 143 -17.13 -7.63 -4.33
C VAL A 143 -17.27 -6.12 -4.25
N ALA A 144 -16.58 -5.52 -3.28
CA ALA A 144 -16.47 -4.09 -3.10
C ALA A 144 -15.00 -3.65 -3.26
N VAL A 145 -14.78 -2.51 -3.91
CA VAL A 145 -13.43 -1.99 -4.18
C VAL A 145 -13.27 -0.51 -3.83
N GLU A 146 -14.35 0.21 -3.56
CA GLU A 146 -14.35 1.66 -3.42
C GLU A 146 -14.65 2.08 -1.99
N LEU A 147 -13.99 3.15 -1.55
CA LEU A 147 -14.35 3.83 -0.32
C LEU A 147 -15.64 4.61 -0.59
N GLU A 148 -16.76 4.08 -0.10
CA GLU A 148 -18.00 4.85 -0.05
C GLU A 148 -17.80 6.05 0.88
N ALA A 149 -18.04 7.25 0.36
CA ALA A 149 -17.93 8.52 1.07
C ALA A 149 -19.12 8.75 2.01
#